data_AF-A0A537X6J5-F1
#
_entry.id   AF-A0A537X6J5-F1
#
_cell.length_a   1.000
_cell.length_b   1.000
_cell.length_c   1.000
_cell.angle_alpha   90.00
_cell.angle_beta   90.00
_cell.angle_gamma   90.00
#
_symmetry.space_group_name_H-M   'P 1'
#
loop_
_entity.id
_entity.type
_entity.pdbx_description
1 polymer ?
#
loop_
_entity_poly.entity_id
_entity_poly.type
_entity_poly.pdbx_seq_one_letter_code
_entity_poly.pdbx_strand_id
1 'polypeptide(L)'
;LEASDSRSYQAYLRSELDEIRFGRVHNLDGAASDLAAQCARHQALLDEAPVDLVVLGLGRDGHVAFDEPGSPLDGGVRMVELHPSTREDAAEDFGGPERVPAHALTVGLRTLIAARELLMLVTGGAKASALAAMLAGPVDPSCPASQLREHPRLTVVCDAEASAELGPIAGGASSTAIVVLGHRDATSHEQRISHESRARVGHALVECRRRPPRAVILTGYTRTPHGFSEAEQMKEYWPNTAAPALLETAGRNTAENATRSLPLIRAMGEIRRVVVVTSAWHLRTLYFFAPYRRFGLRLSFRVSRAGRWAPMLVTELRAIRRMRAQRGLAIAEMRLPPELALPPAARAA
;
A
#
# COMPACT_ATOMS: atom_id res chain seq x y z
N LEU A 1 24.38 -20.02 -1.83
CA LEU A 1 24.12 -21.17 -2.72
C LEU A 1 24.26 -20.70 -4.16
N GLU A 2 24.70 -21.60 -5.05
CA GLU A 2 24.68 -21.37 -6.50
C GLU A 2 23.26 -21.13 -7.00
N ALA A 3 23.10 -20.33 -8.05
CA ALA A 3 21.80 -20.01 -8.64
C ALA A 3 21.08 -21.23 -9.26
N SER A 4 21.81 -22.32 -9.53
CA SER A 4 21.27 -23.58 -10.03
C SER A 4 20.74 -24.50 -8.93
N ASP A 5 21.07 -24.25 -7.66
CA ASP A 5 20.51 -25.01 -6.53
C ASP A 5 19.03 -24.64 -6.38
N SER A 6 18.15 -25.65 -6.36
CA SER A 6 16.71 -25.46 -6.25
C SER A 6 16.28 -24.80 -4.95
N ARG A 7 17.13 -24.85 -3.90
CA ARG A 7 16.91 -24.19 -2.61
C ARG A 7 17.45 -22.77 -2.58
N SER A 8 18.08 -22.28 -3.65
CA SER A 8 18.49 -20.89 -3.75
C SER A 8 17.28 -19.99 -3.95
N TYR A 9 17.29 -18.80 -3.35
CA TYR A 9 16.24 -17.82 -3.60
C TYR A 9 16.14 -17.39 -5.08
N GLN A 10 17.23 -17.48 -5.84
CA GLN A 10 17.18 -17.20 -7.28
C GLN A 10 16.35 -18.26 -8.03
N ALA A 11 16.51 -19.54 -7.68
CA ALA A 11 15.71 -20.61 -8.26
C ALA A 11 14.23 -20.52 -7.81
N TYR A 12 14.00 -20.26 -6.51
CA TYR A 12 12.66 -20.06 -5.95
C TYR A 12 11.91 -18.93 -6.66
N LEU A 13 12.49 -17.72 -6.71
CA LEU A 13 11.85 -16.56 -7.35
C LEU A 13 11.60 -16.78 -8.85
N ARG A 14 12.49 -17.49 -9.54
CA ARG A 14 12.29 -17.83 -10.95
C ARG A 14 11.10 -18.78 -11.15
N SER A 15 10.91 -19.72 -10.22
CA SER A 15 9.78 -20.66 -10.24
C SER A 15 8.46 -19.98 -9.91
N GLU A 16 8.41 -19.23 -8.81
CA GLU A 16 7.17 -18.61 -8.31
C GLU A 16 6.67 -17.43 -9.16
N LEU A 17 7.55 -16.83 -9.96
CA LEU A 17 7.25 -15.63 -10.76
C LEU A 17 7.42 -15.88 -12.27
N ASP A 18 7.37 -17.13 -12.71
CA ASP A 18 7.60 -17.53 -14.11
C ASP A 18 6.56 -16.95 -15.10
N GLU A 19 5.35 -16.67 -14.62
CA GLU A 19 4.29 -16.00 -15.39
C GLU A 19 4.56 -14.49 -15.61
N ILE A 20 5.47 -13.89 -14.84
CA ILE A 20 5.78 -12.46 -14.91
C ILE A 20 6.96 -12.21 -15.85
N ARG A 21 6.72 -11.40 -16.89
CA ARG A 21 7.79 -10.97 -17.81
C ARG A 21 8.57 -9.79 -17.24
N PHE A 22 9.68 -10.07 -16.58
CA PHE A 22 10.63 -9.06 -16.12
C PHE A 22 11.46 -8.49 -17.28
N GLY A 23 11.65 -7.17 -17.31
CA GLY A 23 12.55 -6.52 -18.28
C GLY A 23 14.03 -6.70 -17.91
N ARG A 24 14.35 -6.55 -16.62
CA ARG A 24 15.67 -6.82 -16.03
C ARG A 24 15.47 -7.43 -14.65
N VAL A 25 16.35 -8.35 -14.28
CA VAL A 25 16.37 -9.00 -12.96
C VAL A 25 17.77 -8.87 -12.39
N HIS A 26 17.88 -8.34 -11.18
CA HIS A 26 19.14 -8.16 -10.47
C HIS A 26 19.08 -8.96 -9.16
N ASN A 27 19.88 -10.02 -9.06
CA ASN A 27 19.95 -10.85 -7.86
C ASN A 27 21.24 -10.60 -7.08
N LEU A 28 21.18 -10.78 -5.76
CA LEU A 28 22.38 -11.01 -4.96
C LEU A 28 22.92 -12.41 -5.26
N ASP A 29 24.22 -12.47 -5.52
CA ASP A 29 24.92 -13.71 -5.90
C ASP A 29 25.71 -14.20 -4.70
N GLY A 30 25.09 -15.11 -3.95
CA GLY A 30 25.69 -15.72 -2.76
C GLY A 30 26.77 -16.77 -3.07
N ALA A 31 27.14 -16.96 -4.34
CA ALA A 31 28.26 -17.82 -4.76
C ALA A 31 29.40 -17.02 -5.43
N ALA A 32 29.29 -15.69 -5.48
CA ALA A 32 30.33 -14.84 -6.04
C ALA A 32 31.67 -15.03 -5.30
N SER A 33 32.77 -15.05 -6.06
CA SER A 33 34.13 -15.20 -5.51
C SER A 33 34.53 -14.05 -4.58
N ASP A 34 33.96 -12.87 -4.78
CA ASP A 34 34.10 -11.71 -3.91
C ASP A 34 32.72 -11.18 -3.51
N LEU A 35 32.28 -11.58 -2.32
CA LEU A 35 30.98 -11.20 -1.75
C LEU A 35 30.92 -9.71 -1.39
N ALA A 36 32.05 -9.09 -1.03
CA ALA A 36 32.10 -7.67 -0.72
C ALA A 36 31.90 -6.83 -1.99
N ALA A 37 32.57 -7.21 -3.09
CA ALA A 37 32.38 -6.59 -4.39
C ALA A 37 30.94 -6.78 -4.92
N GLN A 38 30.33 -7.95 -4.68
CA GLN A 38 28.91 -8.15 -5.03
C GLN A 38 27.99 -7.24 -4.20
N CYS A 39 28.19 -7.14 -2.88
CA CYS A 39 27.41 -6.21 -2.07
C CYS A 39 27.52 -4.76 -2.56
N ALA A 40 28.75 -4.30 -2.82
CA ALA A 40 29.02 -2.94 -3.31
C ALA A 40 28.38 -2.68 -4.68
N ARG A 41 28.51 -3.62 -5.62
CA ARG A 41 27.88 -3.54 -6.94
C ARG A 41 26.36 -3.46 -6.84
N HIS A 42 25.75 -4.31 -6.02
CA HIS A 42 24.30 -4.34 -5.88
C HIS A 42 23.78 -3.08 -5.18
N GLN A 43 24.50 -2.55 -4.19
CA GLN A 43 24.18 -1.25 -3.60
C GLN A 43 24.26 -0.12 -4.64
N ALA A 44 25.30 -0.09 -5.48
CA ALA A 44 25.43 0.91 -6.54
C ALA A 44 24.26 0.88 -7.53
N LEU A 45 23.79 -0.32 -7.91
CA LEU A 45 22.59 -0.47 -8.75
C LEU A 45 21.33 0.10 -8.11
N LEU A 46 21.18 -0.05 -6.79
CA LEU A 46 20.04 0.49 -6.03
C LEU A 46 20.19 2.00 -5.77
N ASP A 47 21.41 2.53 -5.73
CA ASP A 47 21.68 3.96 -5.57
C ASP A 47 21.53 4.73 -6.90
N GLU A 48 21.73 4.07 -8.05
CA GLU A 48 21.61 4.67 -9.39
C GLU A 48 20.17 5.09 -9.73
N ALA A 49 19.16 4.44 -9.16
CA ALA A 49 17.76 4.74 -9.41
C ALA A 49 16.89 4.52 -8.17
N PRO A 50 15.95 5.42 -7.84
CA PRO A 50 15.02 5.21 -6.73
C PRO A 50 14.22 3.91 -6.90
N VAL A 51 14.19 3.08 -5.87
CA VAL A 51 13.32 1.89 -5.82
C VAL A 51 11.89 2.36 -5.60
N ASP A 52 11.00 2.18 -6.58
CA ASP A 52 9.61 2.62 -6.46
C ASP A 52 8.80 1.82 -5.44
N LEU A 53 9.06 0.51 -5.32
CA LEU A 53 8.31 -0.39 -4.44
C LEU A 53 9.22 -1.50 -3.92
N VAL A 54 9.20 -1.71 -2.60
CA VAL A 54 9.72 -2.92 -1.96
C VAL A 54 8.54 -3.75 -1.47
N VAL A 55 8.51 -5.02 -1.86
CA VAL A 55 7.59 -6.01 -1.30
C VAL A 55 8.38 -6.87 -0.31
N LEU A 56 7.91 -6.96 0.93
CA LEU A 56 8.61 -7.66 2.00
C LEU A 56 7.67 -8.52 2.86
N GLY A 57 8.22 -9.57 3.44
CA GLY A 57 7.58 -10.33 4.53
C GLY A 57 8.00 -9.80 5.90
N LEU A 58 7.53 -10.49 6.94
CA LEU A 58 7.90 -10.25 8.33
C LEU A 58 8.40 -11.56 8.98
N GLY A 59 9.56 -11.51 9.63
CA GLY A 59 10.11 -12.59 10.46
C GLY A 59 9.30 -12.82 11.74
N ARG A 60 9.39 -14.01 12.35
CA ARG A 60 8.68 -14.29 13.64
C ARG A 60 9.26 -13.50 14.81
N ASP A 61 10.50 -13.04 14.65
CA ASP A 61 11.30 -12.18 15.54
C ASP A 61 11.28 -10.70 15.12
N GLY A 62 10.50 -10.34 14.09
CA GLY A 62 10.46 -8.98 13.56
C GLY A 62 11.56 -8.63 12.57
N HIS A 63 12.34 -9.60 12.06
CA HIS A 63 13.29 -9.32 10.98
C HIS A 63 12.58 -8.98 9.66
N VAL A 64 13.29 -8.25 8.81
CA VAL A 64 12.91 -7.99 7.40
C VAL A 64 14.13 -8.27 6.53
N ALA A 65 13.93 -8.85 5.34
CA ALA A 65 15.03 -9.47 4.61
C ALA A 65 15.81 -10.44 5.53
N PHE A 66 17.13 -10.24 5.71
CA PHE A 66 17.90 -10.87 6.80
C PHE A 66 18.46 -9.83 7.79
N ASP A 67 17.80 -8.68 7.95
CA ASP A 67 18.07 -7.77 9.06
C ASP A 67 17.42 -8.33 10.34
N GLU A 68 18.16 -9.19 11.03
CA GLU A 68 17.78 -9.85 12.28
C GLU A 68 17.91 -8.91 13.50
N PRO A 69 17.32 -9.25 14.67
CA PRO A 69 17.41 -8.42 15.88
C PRO A 69 18.83 -7.95 16.20
N GLY A 70 19.01 -6.64 16.39
CA GLY A 70 20.32 -6.00 16.58
C GLY A 70 20.98 -5.48 15.29
N SER A 71 20.36 -5.67 14.13
CA SER A 71 20.87 -5.14 12.86
C SER A 71 20.95 -3.60 12.86
N PRO A 72 22.01 -3.03 12.23
CA PRO A 72 22.20 -1.59 12.18
C PRO A 72 21.21 -0.92 11.22
N LEU A 73 20.62 0.20 11.65
CA LEU A 73 19.70 1.03 10.85
C LEU A 73 20.38 1.62 9.60
N ASP A 74 21.66 1.97 9.68
CA ASP A 74 22.45 2.55 8.59
C ASP A 74 23.04 1.49 7.63
N GLY A 75 22.74 0.21 7.86
CA GLY A 75 23.19 -0.91 7.04
C GLY A 75 22.63 -0.85 5.61
N GLY A 76 23.52 -0.85 4.61
CA GLY A 76 23.17 -1.07 3.20
C GLY A 76 23.15 -2.56 2.84
N VAL A 77 23.39 -2.88 1.58
CA VAL A 77 23.60 -4.27 1.12
C VAL A 77 24.86 -4.84 1.78
N ARG A 78 24.74 -6.01 2.43
CA ARG A 78 25.85 -6.64 3.16
C ARG A 78 25.69 -8.16 3.31
N MET A 79 26.76 -8.82 3.71
CA MET A 79 26.71 -10.18 4.23
C MET A 79 26.33 -10.15 5.71
N VAL A 80 25.50 -11.10 6.13
CA VAL A 80 25.10 -11.32 7.53
C VAL A 80 25.29 -12.79 7.88
N GLU A 81 25.58 -13.07 9.15
CA GLU A 81 25.48 -14.40 9.73
C GLU A 81 24.02 -14.66 10.12
N LEU A 82 23.49 -15.83 9.75
CA LEU A 82 22.10 -16.20 10.05
C LEU A 82 21.97 -16.64 11.51
N HIS A 83 20.98 -16.12 12.21
CA HIS A 83 20.69 -16.54 13.59
C HIS A 83 20.26 -18.02 13.62
N PRO A 84 20.54 -18.74 14.73
CA PRO A 84 20.10 -20.13 14.88
C PRO A 84 18.61 -20.35 14.61
N SER A 85 17.72 -19.46 15.07
CA SER A 85 16.27 -19.58 14.81
C SER A 85 15.92 -19.47 13.32
N THR A 86 16.61 -18.61 12.57
CA THR A 86 16.43 -18.47 11.12
C THR A 86 16.88 -19.74 10.39
N ARG A 87 17.93 -20.39 10.88
CA ARG A 87 18.38 -21.69 10.37
C ARG A 87 17.44 -22.84 10.76
N GLU A 88 16.85 -22.79 11.94
CA GLU A 88 15.82 -23.74 12.36
C GLU A 88 14.56 -23.61 11.49
N ASP A 89 14.15 -22.39 11.15
CA ASP A 89 12.99 -22.14 10.28
C ASP A 89 13.17 -22.64 8.86
N ALA A 90 14.39 -22.57 8.33
CA ALA A 90 14.71 -23.11 7.01
C ALA A 90 15.09 -24.60 7.05
N ALA A 91 15.17 -25.25 8.22
CA ALA A 91 15.75 -26.58 8.34
C ALA A 91 15.02 -27.65 7.50
N GLU A 92 13.70 -27.55 7.38
CA GLU A 92 12.88 -28.49 6.60
C GLU A 92 13.32 -28.52 5.13
N ASP A 93 13.48 -27.35 4.52
CA ASP A 93 13.89 -27.19 3.10
C ASP A 93 15.32 -27.69 2.83
N PHE A 94 16.16 -27.74 3.86
CA PHE A 94 17.57 -28.10 3.77
C PHE A 94 17.88 -29.52 4.29
N GLY A 95 16.90 -30.20 4.90
CA GLY A 95 17.08 -31.51 5.52
C GLY A 95 17.89 -31.46 6.82
N GLY A 96 17.78 -30.36 7.57
CA GLY A 96 18.45 -30.13 8.85
C GLY A 96 19.07 -28.72 8.97
N PRO A 97 19.06 -28.10 10.17
CA PRO A 97 19.59 -26.74 10.36
C PRO A 97 21.09 -26.62 10.07
N GLU A 98 21.85 -27.72 10.25
CA GLU A 98 23.29 -27.80 9.95
C GLU A 98 23.59 -27.69 8.45
N ARG A 99 22.61 -27.98 7.59
CA ARG A 99 22.70 -27.88 6.12
C ARG A 99 22.26 -26.52 5.57
N VAL A 100 21.61 -25.70 6.40
CA VAL A 100 21.28 -24.32 6.06
C VAL A 100 22.57 -23.49 6.04
N PRO A 101 22.79 -22.64 5.02
CA PRO A 101 23.93 -21.74 4.97
C PRO A 101 24.09 -20.93 6.27
N ALA A 102 25.33 -20.78 6.74
CA ALA A 102 25.60 -19.95 7.92
C ALA A 102 25.51 -18.45 7.64
N HIS A 103 25.61 -18.04 6.37
CA HIS A 103 25.62 -16.64 5.96
C HIS A 103 24.65 -16.40 4.81
N ALA A 104 24.14 -15.18 4.72
CA ALA A 104 23.35 -14.69 3.59
C ALA A 104 23.80 -13.30 3.16
N LEU A 105 23.50 -12.94 1.91
CA LEU A 105 23.55 -11.55 1.46
C LEU A 105 22.16 -10.95 1.63
N THR A 106 22.09 -9.73 2.17
CA THR A 106 20.84 -9.02 2.44
C THR A 106 20.88 -7.60 1.93
N VAL A 107 19.71 -7.08 1.59
CA VAL A 107 19.48 -5.64 1.41
C VAL A 107 19.14 -5.07 2.79
N GLY A 108 20.00 -4.20 3.32
CA GLY A 108 19.86 -3.67 4.67
C GLY A 108 18.78 -2.59 4.84
N LEU A 109 18.42 -2.33 6.09
CA LEU A 109 17.40 -1.36 6.49
C LEU A 109 17.54 0.02 5.86
N ARG A 110 18.76 0.58 5.74
CA ARG A 110 18.97 1.89 5.09
C ARG A 110 18.46 1.87 3.65
N THR A 111 18.74 0.80 2.93
CA THR A 111 18.37 0.64 1.52
C THR A 111 16.88 0.34 1.38
N LEU A 112 16.29 -0.42 2.30
CA LEU A 112 14.84 -0.65 2.34
C LEU A 112 14.08 0.66 2.61
N ILE A 113 14.50 1.44 3.61
CA ILE A 113 13.85 2.72 3.99
C ILE A 113 14.00 3.78 2.89
N ALA A 114 15.04 3.70 2.05
CA ALA A 114 15.23 4.61 0.92
C ALA A 114 14.25 4.38 -0.24
N ALA A 115 13.52 3.25 -0.25
CA ALA A 115 12.49 3.00 -1.24
C ALA A 115 11.36 4.03 -1.16
N ARG A 116 10.65 4.24 -2.27
CA ARG A 116 9.54 5.17 -2.32
C ARG A 116 8.32 4.63 -1.57
N GLU A 117 8.03 3.34 -1.69
CA GLU A 117 6.90 2.65 -1.07
C GLU A 117 7.31 1.28 -0.51
N LEU A 118 6.74 0.92 0.64
CA LEU A 118 6.90 -0.38 1.28
C LEU A 118 5.55 -1.09 1.33
N LEU A 119 5.48 -2.30 0.80
CA LEU A 119 4.34 -3.21 0.91
C LEU A 119 4.77 -4.45 1.69
N MET A 120 4.30 -4.55 2.93
CA MET A 120 4.55 -5.71 3.78
C MET A 120 3.37 -6.67 3.75
N LEU A 121 3.64 -7.96 3.49
CA LEU A 121 2.65 -9.04 3.51
C LEU A 121 2.91 -9.95 4.72
N VAL A 122 1.91 -10.14 5.57
CA VAL A 122 2.05 -10.93 6.81
C VAL A 122 0.90 -11.92 6.94
N THR A 123 1.19 -13.21 6.96
CA THR A 123 0.16 -14.26 7.04
C THR A 123 0.50 -15.29 8.13
N GLY A 124 -0.55 -15.84 8.74
CA GLY A 124 -0.47 -16.86 9.77
C GLY A 124 -0.22 -16.34 11.19
N GLY A 125 -0.82 -17.02 12.17
CA GLY A 125 -0.75 -16.63 13.59
C GLY A 125 0.66 -16.61 14.19
N ALA A 126 1.61 -17.35 13.62
CA ALA A 126 3.02 -17.36 14.06
C ALA A 126 3.71 -15.99 13.92
N LYS A 127 3.11 -15.05 13.19
CA LYS A 127 3.62 -13.69 12.97
C LYS A 127 2.93 -12.63 13.85
N ALA A 128 1.92 -13.01 14.64
CA ALA A 128 1.08 -12.05 15.36
C ALA A 128 1.85 -11.18 16.34
N SER A 129 2.72 -11.80 17.15
CA SER A 129 3.55 -11.07 18.12
C SER A 129 4.55 -10.12 17.44
N ALA A 130 5.21 -10.56 16.37
CA ALA A 130 6.10 -9.70 15.59
C ALA A 130 5.37 -8.51 14.97
N LEU A 131 4.18 -8.75 14.41
CA LEU A 131 3.36 -7.69 13.81
C LEU A 131 2.89 -6.68 14.86
N ALA A 132 2.47 -7.16 16.04
CA ALA A 132 2.10 -6.30 17.16
C ALA A 132 3.30 -5.48 17.67
N ALA A 133 4.47 -6.09 17.82
CA ALA A 133 5.69 -5.39 18.20
C ALA A 133 6.08 -4.31 17.17
N MET A 134 6.06 -4.64 15.88
CA MET A 134 6.35 -3.71 14.79
C MET A 134 5.41 -2.51 14.78
N LEU A 135 4.09 -2.75 14.87
CA LEU A 135 3.09 -1.69 14.67
C LEU A 135 2.77 -0.91 15.95
N ALA A 136 2.76 -1.55 17.11
CA ALA A 136 2.32 -0.95 18.38
C ALA A 136 3.43 -0.82 19.44
N GLY A 137 4.55 -1.53 19.29
CA GLY A 137 5.69 -1.44 20.21
C GLY A 137 6.54 -0.17 20.02
N PRO A 138 7.61 0.03 20.81
CA PRO A 138 8.59 1.07 20.54
C PRO A 138 9.32 0.82 19.21
N VAL A 139 9.89 1.87 18.60
CA VAL A 139 10.88 1.69 17.53
C VAL A 139 12.17 1.19 18.18
N ASP A 140 12.54 -0.07 17.93
CA ASP A 140 13.58 -0.77 18.68
C ASP A 140 14.40 -1.70 17.76
N PRO A 141 15.75 -1.71 17.81
CA PRO A 141 16.59 -2.62 17.03
C PRO A 141 16.36 -4.12 17.29
N SER A 142 15.78 -4.50 18.43
CA SER A 142 15.36 -5.87 18.71
C SER A 142 14.17 -6.33 17.84
N CYS A 143 13.42 -5.39 17.26
CA CYS A 143 12.41 -5.62 16.23
C CYS A 143 12.73 -4.74 15.01
N PRO A 144 13.63 -5.17 14.11
CA PRO A 144 14.08 -4.37 12.98
C PRO A 144 12.95 -3.80 12.12
N ALA A 145 11.86 -4.55 11.92
CA ALA A 145 10.66 -4.09 11.21
C ALA A 145 10.03 -2.82 11.82
N SER A 146 10.17 -2.60 13.14
CA SER A 146 9.64 -1.41 13.82
C SER A 146 10.25 -0.11 13.28
N GLN A 147 11.48 -0.17 12.73
CA GLN A 147 12.15 0.97 12.10
C GLN A 147 11.48 1.38 10.77
N LEU A 148 10.80 0.44 10.10
CA LEU A 148 10.05 0.74 8.88
C LEU A 148 8.74 1.49 9.16
N ARG A 149 8.25 1.51 10.40
CA ARG A 149 6.97 2.15 10.77
C ARG A 149 6.98 3.66 10.52
N GLU A 150 8.14 4.29 10.58
CA GLU A 150 8.29 5.73 10.32
C GLU A 150 8.33 6.05 8.81
N HIS A 151 8.43 5.04 7.96
CA HIS A 151 8.41 5.23 6.52
C HIS A 151 7.06 5.83 6.08
N PRO A 152 7.06 6.97 5.36
CA PRO A 152 5.84 7.73 5.06
C PRO A 152 4.84 6.97 4.17
N ARG A 153 5.30 5.91 3.49
CA ARG A 153 4.51 5.08 2.57
C ARG A 153 4.66 3.59 2.88
N LEU A 154 4.41 3.20 4.14
CA LEU A 154 4.29 1.80 4.54
C LEU A 154 2.83 1.34 4.46
N THR A 155 2.58 0.26 3.72
CA THR A 155 1.32 -0.48 3.71
C THR A 155 1.57 -1.89 4.25
N VAL A 156 0.78 -2.31 5.23
CA VAL A 156 0.81 -3.68 5.75
C VAL A 156 -0.50 -4.37 5.39
N VAL A 157 -0.41 -5.51 4.70
CA VAL A 157 -1.53 -6.40 4.40
C VAL A 157 -1.34 -7.66 5.23
N CYS A 158 -2.32 -7.96 6.07
CA CYS A 158 -2.28 -9.14 6.92
C CYS A 158 -3.61 -9.89 6.94
N ASP A 159 -3.55 -11.19 7.26
CA ASP A 159 -4.74 -12.00 7.51
C ASP A 159 -5.22 -11.88 8.96
N ALA A 160 -6.36 -12.51 9.25
CA ALA A 160 -6.98 -12.45 10.56
C ALA A 160 -6.06 -13.01 11.66
N GLU A 161 -5.35 -14.09 11.38
CA GLU A 161 -4.48 -14.75 12.36
C GLU A 161 -3.25 -13.89 12.70
N ALA A 162 -2.56 -13.34 11.69
CA ALA A 162 -1.43 -12.44 11.91
C ALA A 162 -1.86 -11.17 12.64
N SER A 163 -3.11 -10.71 12.48
CA SER A 163 -3.63 -9.54 13.18
C SER A 163 -4.14 -9.80 14.60
N ALA A 164 -4.11 -11.05 15.09
CA ALA A 164 -4.80 -11.45 16.32
C ALA A 164 -4.36 -10.72 17.60
N GLU A 165 -3.09 -10.27 17.64
CA GLU A 165 -2.53 -9.51 18.78
C GLU A 165 -2.60 -7.99 18.59
N LEU A 166 -3.13 -7.50 17.46
CA LEU A 166 -3.31 -6.07 17.25
C LEU A 166 -4.51 -5.54 18.03
N GLY A 167 -4.30 -4.39 18.67
CA GLY A 167 -5.39 -3.65 19.33
C GLY A 167 -6.47 -3.21 18.34
N PRO A 168 -7.71 -3.02 18.79
CA PRO A 168 -8.80 -2.57 17.93
C PRO A 168 -8.49 -1.18 17.35
N ILE A 169 -8.54 -1.06 16.03
CA ILE A 169 -8.42 0.22 15.33
C ILE A 169 -9.77 0.93 15.34
N ALA A 170 -9.78 2.25 15.50
CA ALA A 170 -10.99 3.05 15.39
C ALA A 170 -11.70 2.79 14.04
N GLY A 171 -12.92 2.26 14.10
CA GLY A 171 -13.69 1.91 12.90
C GLY A 171 -13.37 0.56 12.28
N GLY A 172 -12.50 -0.27 12.87
CA GLY A 172 -12.13 -1.60 12.34
C GLY A 172 -13.33 -2.52 12.09
N ALA A 173 -14.37 -2.47 12.93
CA ALA A 173 -15.62 -3.23 12.74
C ALA A 173 -16.66 -2.53 11.83
N SER A 174 -16.34 -1.35 11.28
CA SER A 174 -17.27 -0.55 10.49
C SER A 174 -17.46 -1.09 9.08
N SER A 175 -18.70 -1.34 8.66
CA SER A 175 -19.02 -1.64 7.26
C SER A 175 -19.07 -0.39 6.35
N THR A 176 -18.41 0.70 6.75
CA THR A 176 -18.41 1.98 6.04
C THR A 176 -17.01 2.35 5.57
N ALA A 177 -16.87 2.72 4.30
CA ALA A 177 -15.68 3.38 3.76
C ALA A 177 -16.02 4.82 3.35
N ILE A 178 -15.04 5.72 3.43
CA ILE A 178 -15.15 7.10 2.91
C ILE A 178 -14.24 7.24 1.71
N VAL A 179 -14.71 7.86 0.62
CA VAL A 179 -13.88 8.23 -0.53
C VAL A 179 -13.81 9.75 -0.60
N VAL A 180 -12.62 10.31 -0.47
CA VAL A 180 -12.36 11.75 -0.57
C VAL A 180 -11.78 12.04 -1.93
N LEU A 181 -12.56 12.74 -2.75
CA LEU A 181 -12.09 13.13 -4.07
C LEU A 181 -11.07 14.28 -3.97
N GLY A 182 -10.09 14.26 -4.86
CA GLY A 182 -9.15 15.35 -5.15
C GLY A 182 -9.70 16.37 -6.17
N HIS A 183 -9.02 17.50 -6.32
CA HIS A 183 -9.27 18.64 -7.19
C HIS A 183 -8.10 18.81 -8.18
N ARG A 184 -8.41 19.09 -9.44
CA ARG A 184 -7.43 19.09 -10.52
C ARG A 184 -6.39 20.24 -10.48
N ASP A 185 -6.58 21.23 -9.63
CA ASP A 185 -5.78 22.48 -9.65
C ASP A 185 -4.65 22.50 -8.61
N ALA A 186 -3.85 21.44 -8.54
CA ALA A 186 -2.56 21.48 -7.86
C ALA A 186 -1.43 21.73 -8.90
N THR A 187 -1.43 22.90 -9.55
CA THR A 187 -0.24 23.43 -10.24
C THR A 187 0.66 24.20 -9.27
N SER A 188 0.60 23.87 -7.98
CA SER A 188 1.42 24.48 -6.96
C SER A 188 2.74 23.73 -6.89
N HIS A 189 3.85 24.43 -7.16
CA HIS A 189 5.19 23.94 -6.83
C HIS A 189 5.39 23.83 -5.31
N GLU A 190 4.52 24.45 -4.50
CA GLU A 190 4.40 24.15 -3.08
C GLU A 190 3.61 22.84 -2.94
N GLN A 191 4.17 21.85 -2.25
CA GLN A 191 3.51 20.58 -1.90
C GLN A 191 2.34 20.83 -0.94
N ARG A 192 1.26 21.45 -1.43
CA ARG A 192 0.09 21.87 -0.67
C ARG A 192 -1.18 21.61 -1.47
N ILE A 193 -2.14 20.93 -0.84
CA ILE A 193 -3.47 20.73 -1.40
C ILE A 193 -4.23 22.05 -1.58
N SER A 194 -5.09 22.11 -2.60
CA SER A 194 -5.94 23.27 -2.84
C SER A 194 -6.91 23.54 -1.68
N HIS A 195 -7.45 24.76 -1.61
CA HIS A 195 -8.46 25.12 -0.60
C HIS A 195 -9.69 24.19 -0.65
N GLU A 196 -10.10 23.77 -1.84
CA GLU A 196 -11.21 22.83 -2.08
C GLU A 196 -10.91 21.42 -1.56
N SER A 197 -9.68 20.93 -1.80
CA SER A 197 -9.23 19.62 -1.30
C SER A 197 -9.09 19.63 0.22
N ARG A 198 -8.54 20.70 0.80
CA ARG A 198 -8.49 20.89 2.25
C ARG A 198 -9.89 20.90 2.88
N ALA A 199 -10.85 21.58 2.26
CA ALA A 199 -12.23 21.58 2.74
C ALA A 199 -12.84 20.18 2.72
N ARG A 200 -12.58 19.37 1.68
CA ARG A 200 -13.06 17.98 1.61
C ARG A 200 -12.41 17.06 2.64
N VAL A 201 -11.09 17.18 2.86
CA VAL A 201 -10.40 16.48 3.96
C VAL A 201 -11.04 16.85 5.31
N GLY A 202 -11.31 18.14 5.55
CA GLY A 202 -12.00 18.61 6.76
C GLY A 202 -13.39 17.99 6.94
N HIS A 203 -14.20 17.93 5.87
CA HIS A 203 -15.51 17.26 5.90
C HIS A 203 -15.39 15.76 6.20
N ALA A 204 -14.39 15.08 5.63
CA ALA A 204 -14.14 13.66 5.89
C ALA A 204 -13.75 13.42 7.36
N LEU A 205 -12.96 14.31 7.96
CA LEU A 205 -12.62 14.24 9.39
C LEU A 205 -13.84 14.42 10.29
N VAL A 206 -14.75 15.34 9.95
CA VAL A 206 -16.02 15.50 10.67
C VAL A 206 -16.87 14.23 10.59
N GLU A 207 -16.94 13.59 9.43
CA GLU A 207 -17.66 12.32 9.29
C GLU A 207 -16.99 11.19 10.07
N CYS A 208 -15.66 11.11 10.09
CA CYS A 208 -14.93 10.12 10.88
C CYS A 208 -15.22 10.24 12.37
N ARG A 209 -15.26 11.47 12.91
CA ARG A 209 -15.60 11.72 14.32
C ARG A 209 -17.04 11.31 14.65
N ARG A 210 -17.96 11.43 13.70
CA ARG A 210 -19.37 11.06 13.88
C ARG A 210 -19.58 9.55 13.82
N ARG A 211 -18.97 8.90 12.84
CA ARG A 211 -19.06 7.46 12.58
C ARG A 211 -17.74 6.98 11.98
N PRO A 212 -16.83 6.44 12.80
CA PRO A 212 -15.54 5.95 12.33
C PRO A 212 -15.72 4.95 11.18
N PRO A 213 -15.21 5.25 9.98
CA PRO A 213 -15.19 4.29 8.88
C PRO A 213 -14.07 3.27 9.10
N ARG A 214 -14.12 2.15 8.38
CA ARG A 214 -13.04 1.17 8.35
C ARG A 214 -11.77 1.73 7.74
N ALA A 215 -11.92 2.50 6.67
CA ALA A 215 -10.86 3.32 6.13
C ALA A 215 -11.42 4.50 5.33
N VAL A 216 -10.53 5.42 5.02
CA VAL A 216 -10.73 6.50 4.08
C VAL A 216 -9.82 6.28 2.88
N ILE A 217 -10.37 6.45 1.68
CA ILE A 217 -9.62 6.43 0.42
C ILE A 217 -9.45 7.87 -0.03
N LEU A 218 -8.21 8.34 -0.04
CA LEU A 218 -7.82 9.63 -0.60
C LEU A 218 -7.47 9.40 -2.07
N THR A 219 -8.24 9.98 -2.99
CA THR A 219 -8.05 9.73 -4.44
C THR A 219 -7.82 11.02 -5.20
N GLY A 220 -6.74 11.09 -5.98
CA GLY A 220 -6.42 12.26 -6.78
C GLY A 220 -5.01 12.24 -7.33
N TYR A 221 -4.86 12.81 -8.53
CA TYR A 221 -3.63 12.87 -9.29
C TYR A 221 -3.14 14.32 -9.45
N THR A 222 -1.83 14.50 -9.48
CA THR A 222 -1.17 15.79 -9.79
C THR A 222 -0.32 15.66 -11.06
N ARG A 223 -0.28 16.70 -11.90
CA ARG A 223 0.47 16.71 -13.17
C ARG A 223 1.98 16.91 -13.02
N THR A 224 2.49 17.16 -11.83
CA THR A 224 3.91 17.45 -11.60
C THR A 224 4.75 16.18 -11.78
N PRO A 225 5.69 16.14 -12.74
CA PRO A 225 6.67 15.07 -12.82
C PRO A 225 7.47 15.04 -11.50
N HIS A 226 7.59 13.87 -10.87
CA HIS A 226 8.35 13.65 -9.62
C HIS A 226 7.80 14.35 -8.35
N GLY A 227 6.57 14.89 -8.38
CA GLY A 227 5.91 15.45 -7.19
C GLY A 227 4.90 14.48 -6.56
N PHE A 228 4.54 14.72 -5.29
CA PHE A 228 3.45 14.00 -4.63
C PHE A 228 2.13 14.21 -5.39
N SER A 229 1.41 13.12 -5.63
CA SER A 229 0.02 13.11 -6.05
C SER A 229 -0.85 13.87 -5.05
N GLU A 230 -2.02 14.30 -5.49
CA GLU A 230 -2.94 14.99 -4.61
C GLU A 230 -3.42 14.09 -3.46
N ALA A 231 -3.56 12.78 -3.71
CA ALA A 231 -3.85 11.82 -2.65
C ALA A 231 -2.76 11.80 -1.56
N GLU A 232 -1.49 11.78 -1.95
CA GLU A 232 -0.35 11.86 -1.02
C GLU A 232 -0.32 13.19 -0.28
N GLN A 233 -0.54 14.30 -0.97
CA GLN A 233 -0.62 15.61 -0.31
C GLN A 233 -1.82 15.67 0.65
N MET A 234 -2.96 15.05 0.35
CA MET A 234 -4.10 14.98 1.27
C MET A 234 -3.77 14.16 2.53
N LYS A 235 -2.91 13.13 2.42
CA LYS A 235 -2.48 12.28 3.53
C LYS A 235 -1.70 13.05 4.59
N GLU A 236 -0.92 14.06 4.20
CA GLU A 236 -0.22 14.94 5.15
C GLU A 236 -1.18 15.73 6.07
N TYR A 237 -2.40 16.01 5.59
CA TYR A 237 -3.44 16.69 6.37
C TYR A 237 -4.35 15.68 7.11
N TRP A 238 -4.06 14.38 7.03
CA TRP A 238 -4.85 13.32 7.65
C TRP A 238 -4.15 12.81 8.93
N PRO A 239 -4.68 13.10 10.13
CA PRO A 239 -4.07 12.68 11.37
C PRO A 239 -4.12 11.15 11.53
N ASN A 240 -3.03 10.56 12.01
CA ASN A 240 -2.93 9.12 12.25
C ASN A 240 -3.93 8.61 13.31
N THR A 241 -4.48 9.50 14.14
CA THR A 241 -5.51 9.19 15.14
C THR A 241 -6.94 9.12 14.58
N ALA A 242 -7.14 9.44 13.30
CA ALA A 242 -8.41 9.22 12.62
C ALA A 242 -8.55 7.77 12.14
N ALA A 243 -9.36 7.53 11.10
CA ALA A 243 -9.44 6.21 10.47
C ALA A 243 -8.21 5.95 9.58
N PRO A 244 -7.84 4.67 9.34
CA PRO A 244 -6.81 4.31 8.37
C PRO A 244 -7.04 5.00 7.01
N ALA A 245 -5.98 5.51 6.39
CA ALA A 245 -6.06 6.19 5.10
C ALA A 245 -5.32 5.37 4.03
N LEU A 246 -6.04 4.97 3.00
CA LEU A 246 -5.54 4.33 1.79
C LEU A 246 -5.40 5.39 0.68
N LEU A 247 -4.35 5.29 -0.13
CA LEU A 247 -4.08 6.24 -1.21
C LEU A 247 -4.42 5.63 -2.56
N GLU A 248 -5.10 6.42 -3.39
CA GLU A 248 -5.32 6.14 -4.81
C GLU A 248 -4.75 7.32 -5.61
N THR A 249 -3.52 7.17 -6.07
CA THR A 249 -2.69 8.27 -6.60
C THR A 249 -2.84 8.48 -8.12
N ALA A 250 -3.51 7.56 -8.81
CA ALA A 250 -3.55 7.49 -10.27
C ALA A 250 -4.85 8.04 -10.88
N GLY A 251 -5.89 8.28 -10.08
CA GLY A 251 -7.16 8.83 -10.54
C GLY A 251 -7.04 10.25 -11.10
N ARG A 252 -7.12 10.39 -12.43
CA ARG A 252 -6.98 11.71 -13.12
C ARG A 252 -8.30 12.48 -13.22
N ASN A 253 -9.42 11.81 -12.98
CA ASN A 253 -10.75 12.36 -13.21
C ASN A 253 -11.82 11.62 -12.41
N THR A 254 -13.00 12.23 -12.24
CA THR A 254 -14.08 11.66 -11.44
C THR A 254 -14.48 10.23 -11.84
N ALA A 255 -14.35 9.84 -13.11
CA ALA A 255 -14.62 8.48 -13.54
C ALA A 255 -13.52 7.52 -13.06
N GLU A 256 -12.25 7.86 -13.31
CA GLU A 256 -11.09 7.06 -12.86
C GLU A 256 -11.02 6.95 -11.33
N ASN A 257 -11.29 8.03 -10.60
CA ASN A 257 -11.34 8.00 -9.14
C ASN A 257 -12.41 7.01 -8.64
N ALA A 258 -13.55 6.94 -9.33
CA ALA A 258 -14.60 5.97 -9.01
C ALA A 258 -14.20 4.54 -9.38
N THR A 259 -13.54 4.31 -10.52
CA THR A 259 -13.15 2.95 -10.93
C THR A 259 -12.04 2.40 -10.03
N ARG A 260 -11.03 3.21 -9.74
CA ARG A 260 -9.85 2.83 -8.97
C ARG A 260 -10.12 2.69 -7.47
N SER A 261 -11.07 3.45 -6.93
CA SER A 261 -11.46 3.31 -5.52
C SER A 261 -12.26 2.02 -5.25
N LEU A 262 -12.95 1.45 -6.23
CA LEU A 262 -13.82 0.29 -6.01
C LEU A 262 -13.05 -0.99 -5.64
N PRO A 263 -11.95 -1.38 -6.33
CA PRO A 263 -11.10 -2.50 -5.90
C PRO A 263 -10.63 -2.37 -4.46
N LEU A 264 -10.16 -1.18 -4.06
CA LEU A 264 -9.74 -0.90 -2.68
C LEU A 264 -10.89 -1.11 -1.68
N ILE A 265 -12.09 -0.65 -2.02
CA ILE A 265 -13.30 -0.85 -1.19
C ILE A 265 -13.64 -2.33 -1.04
N ARG A 266 -13.52 -3.10 -2.11
CA ARG A 266 -13.82 -4.53 -2.07
C ARG A 266 -12.75 -5.29 -1.28
N ALA A 267 -11.48 -4.96 -1.46
CA ALA A 267 -10.34 -5.56 -0.76
C ALA A 267 -10.44 -5.44 0.76
N MET A 268 -11.04 -4.36 1.27
CA MET A 268 -11.26 -4.18 2.72
C MET A 268 -12.25 -5.16 3.35
N GLY A 269 -13.03 -5.91 2.56
CA GLY A 269 -14.03 -6.84 3.06
C GLY A 269 -15.22 -6.15 3.76
N GLU A 270 -16.39 -6.77 3.68
CA GLU A 270 -17.60 -6.42 4.45
C GLU A 270 -18.08 -4.94 4.38
N ILE A 271 -17.59 -4.14 3.42
CA ILE A 271 -18.10 -2.79 3.23
C ILE A 271 -19.50 -2.85 2.63
N ARG A 272 -20.45 -2.19 3.30
CA ARG A 272 -21.87 -2.09 2.90
C ARG A 272 -22.30 -0.65 2.60
N ARG A 273 -21.51 0.34 3.03
CA ARG A 273 -21.78 1.76 2.84
C ARG A 273 -20.52 2.48 2.36
N VAL A 274 -20.69 3.35 1.37
CA VAL A 274 -19.64 4.26 0.90
C VAL A 274 -20.13 5.69 1.05
N VAL A 275 -19.35 6.52 1.73
CA VAL A 275 -19.57 7.96 1.83
C VAL A 275 -18.61 8.65 0.87
N VAL A 276 -19.11 9.32 -0.17
CA VAL A 276 -18.27 10.05 -1.12
C VAL A 276 -18.25 11.52 -0.72
N VAL A 277 -17.06 12.03 -0.37
CA VAL A 277 -16.82 13.43 -0.04
C VAL A 277 -16.36 14.15 -1.31
N THR A 278 -17.18 15.08 -1.79
CA THR A 278 -17.01 15.76 -3.09
C THR A 278 -17.35 17.25 -3.01
N SER A 279 -17.15 17.97 -4.11
CA SER A 279 -17.57 19.36 -4.26
C SER A 279 -19.04 19.44 -4.69
N ALA A 280 -19.74 20.51 -4.27
CA ALA A 280 -21.11 20.82 -4.72
C ALA A 280 -21.21 20.97 -6.23
N TRP A 281 -20.08 21.28 -6.86
CA TRP A 281 -20.01 21.57 -8.28
C TRP A 281 -19.61 20.35 -9.11
N HIS A 282 -19.17 19.24 -8.50
CA HIS A 282 -18.85 18.00 -9.22
C HIS A 282 -20.11 17.17 -9.55
N LEU A 283 -20.95 17.69 -10.44
CA LEU A 283 -22.22 17.09 -10.83
C LEU A 283 -22.08 15.64 -11.34
N ARG A 284 -20.96 15.32 -11.99
CA ARG A 284 -20.70 13.96 -12.51
C ARG A 284 -20.40 12.92 -11.44
N THR A 285 -20.11 13.31 -10.21
CA THR A 285 -19.80 12.38 -9.11
C THR A 285 -20.93 11.36 -8.91
N LEU A 286 -22.18 11.84 -8.88
CA LEU A 286 -23.35 10.97 -8.71
C LEU A 286 -23.43 9.93 -9.83
N TYR A 287 -23.12 10.33 -11.06
CA TYR A 287 -23.21 9.47 -12.24
C TYR A 287 -22.16 8.37 -12.26
N PHE A 288 -20.90 8.69 -11.91
CA PHE A 288 -19.80 7.73 -11.94
C PHE A 288 -19.74 6.80 -10.72
N PHE A 289 -20.23 7.25 -9.56
CA PHE A 289 -20.33 6.38 -8.37
C PHE A 289 -21.62 5.55 -8.36
N ALA A 290 -22.68 5.93 -9.07
CA ALA A 290 -23.93 5.16 -9.14
C ALA A 290 -23.78 3.63 -9.38
N PRO A 291 -22.85 3.16 -10.24
CA PRO A 291 -22.59 1.73 -10.44
C PRO A 291 -22.25 0.94 -9.17
N TYR A 292 -21.73 1.58 -8.11
CA TYR A 292 -21.42 0.93 -6.84
C TYR A 292 -22.64 0.20 -6.24
N ARG A 293 -23.85 0.71 -6.48
CA ARG A 293 -25.11 0.06 -6.04
C ARG A 293 -25.30 -1.33 -6.63
N ARG A 294 -24.79 -1.58 -7.84
CA ARG A 294 -24.84 -2.92 -8.47
C ARG A 294 -23.95 -3.93 -7.75
N PHE A 295 -22.97 -3.45 -6.99
CA PHE A 295 -22.09 -4.27 -6.15
C PHE A 295 -22.59 -4.34 -4.69
N GLY A 296 -23.85 -3.99 -4.42
CA GLY A 296 -24.46 -4.07 -3.08
C GLY A 296 -24.09 -2.92 -2.13
N LEU A 297 -23.41 -1.87 -2.61
CA LEU A 297 -22.96 -0.76 -1.78
C LEU A 297 -24.03 0.34 -1.65
N ARG A 298 -24.33 0.77 -0.42
CA ARG A 298 -25.16 1.94 -0.15
C ARG A 298 -24.35 3.22 -0.25
N LEU A 299 -24.75 4.12 -1.14
CA LEU A 299 -24.06 5.39 -1.38
C LEU A 299 -24.67 6.54 -0.59
N SER A 300 -23.81 7.36 0.00
CA SER A 300 -24.16 8.68 0.53
C SER A 300 -23.11 9.69 0.11
N PHE A 301 -23.52 10.96 -0.04
CA PHE A 301 -22.63 12.02 -0.50
C PHE A 301 -22.52 13.10 0.57
N ARG A 302 -21.31 13.61 0.75
CA ARG A 302 -21.00 14.76 1.58
C ARG A 302 -20.36 15.81 0.71
N VAL A 303 -20.92 17.01 0.78
CA VAL A 303 -20.70 18.03 -0.23
C VAL A 303 -20.06 19.23 0.44
N SER A 304 -18.85 19.57 -0.01
CA SER A 304 -18.20 20.85 0.30
C SER A 304 -18.63 21.91 -0.70
N ARG A 305 -18.95 23.12 -0.21
CA ARG A 305 -19.27 24.29 -1.05
C ARG A 305 -18.05 25.19 -1.31
N ALA A 306 -16.86 24.76 -0.92
CA ALA A 306 -15.62 25.51 -1.17
C ALA A 306 -15.31 25.63 -2.67
N GLY A 307 -14.69 26.75 -3.05
CA GLY A 307 -14.22 27.03 -4.42
C GLY A 307 -15.14 27.94 -5.24
N ARG A 308 -14.66 28.37 -6.41
CA ARG A 308 -15.42 29.25 -7.33
C ARG A 308 -16.38 28.41 -8.17
N TRP A 309 -17.68 28.62 -7.96
CA TRP A 309 -18.73 27.79 -8.56
C TRP A 309 -18.81 27.85 -10.09
N ALA A 310 -18.63 29.04 -10.69
CA ALA A 310 -18.85 29.24 -12.12
C ALA A 310 -17.83 28.51 -13.02
N PRO A 311 -16.50 28.61 -12.81
CA PRO A 311 -15.52 27.87 -13.61
C PRO A 311 -15.65 26.34 -13.46
N MET A 312 -15.97 25.86 -12.26
CA MET A 312 -16.17 24.43 -11.99
C MET A 312 -17.38 23.89 -12.74
N LEU A 313 -18.50 24.61 -12.70
CA LEU A 313 -19.72 24.22 -13.41
C LEU A 313 -19.51 24.16 -14.93
N VAL A 314 -18.83 25.15 -15.51
CA VAL A 314 -18.51 25.16 -16.96
C VAL A 314 -17.67 23.95 -17.34
N THR A 315 -16.67 23.60 -16.53
CA THR A 315 -15.80 22.44 -16.75
C THR A 315 -16.61 21.13 -16.74
N GLU A 316 -17.51 20.99 -15.78
CA GLU A 316 -18.39 19.82 -15.67
C GLU A 316 -19.35 19.71 -16.84
N LEU A 317 -19.99 20.82 -17.25
CA LEU A 317 -20.90 20.87 -18.39
C LEU A 317 -20.20 20.51 -19.71
N ARG A 318 -18.98 21.01 -19.94
CA ARG A 318 -18.17 20.67 -21.13
C ARG A 318 -17.84 19.18 -21.19
N ALA A 319 -17.65 18.55 -20.04
CA ALA A 319 -17.32 17.13 -19.96
C ALA A 319 -18.54 16.20 -20.13
N ILE A 320 -19.78 16.71 -20.10
CA ILE A 320 -21.01 15.90 -20.22
C ILE A 320 -21.03 15.06 -21.50
N ARG A 321 -20.57 15.64 -22.62
CA ARG A 321 -20.56 14.96 -23.93
C ARG A 321 -19.74 13.67 -23.94
N ARG A 322 -18.74 13.54 -23.05
CA ARG A 322 -17.85 12.36 -22.95
C ARG A 322 -18.28 11.37 -21.86
N MET A 323 -19.32 11.68 -21.07
CA MET A 323 -19.70 10.88 -19.89
C MET A 323 -20.15 9.45 -20.22
N ARG A 324 -20.93 9.27 -21.29
CA ARG A 324 -21.42 7.92 -21.66
C ARG A 324 -20.28 6.99 -22.03
N ALA A 325 -19.36 7.46 -22.86
CA ALA A 325 -18.17 6.69 -23.25
C ALA A 325 -17.26 6.39 -22.04
N GLN A 326 -16.99 7.40 -21.20
CA GLN A 326 -16.21 7.22 -19.97
C GLN A 326 -16.86 6.23 -18.99
N ARG A 327 -18.20 6.21 -18.89
CA ARG A 327 -18.90 5.25 -18.03
C ARG A 327 -18.86 3.83 -18.57
N GLY A 328 -18.92 3.64 -19.88
CA GLY A 328 -18.77 2.32 -20.50
C GLY A 328 -17.41 1.69 -20.14
N LEU A 329 -16.34 2.46 -20.35
CA LEU A 329 -14.97 2.07 -19.97
C LEU A 329 -14.85 1.82 -18.46
N ALA A 330 -15.38 2.75 -17.65
CA ALA A 330 -15.34 2.63 -16.20
C ALA A 330 -16.03 1.37 -15.67
N ILE A 331 -17.20 1.02 -16.21
CA ILE A 331 -17.90 -0.21 -15.80
C ILE A 331 -17.11 -1.46 -16.20
N ALA A 332 -16.40 -1.44 -17.33
CA ALA A 332 -15.53 -2.53 -17.73
C ALA A 332 -14.34 -2.68 -16.76
N GLU A 333 -13.67 -1.58 -16.40
CA GLU A 333 -12.55 -1.57 -15.45
C GLU A 333 -12.96 -1.94 -14.02
N MET A 334 -14.21 -1.67 -13.61
CA MET A 334 -14.74 -2.04 -12.29
C MET A 334 -14.94 -3.56 -12.13
N ARG A 335 -14.88 -4.33 -13.21
CA ARG A 335 -14.89 -5.79 -13.13
C ARG A 335 -13.47 -6.25 -12.85
N LEU A 336 -13.22 -6.71 -11.62
CA LEU A 336 -11.99 -7.42 -11.29
C LEU A 336 -11.89 -8.66 -12.20
N PRO A 337 -10.67 -9.02 -12.66
CA PRO A 337 -10.43 -10.32 -13.27
C PRO A 337 -11.01 -11.44 -12.40
N PRO A 338 -11.57 -12.52 -12.97
CA PRO A 338 -12.16 -13.61 -12.21
C PRO A 338 -11.23 -14.15 -11.13
N GLU A 339 -9.92 -14.15 -11.39
CA GLU A 339 -8.87 -14.63 -10.49
C GLU A 339 -8.67 -13.72 -9.26
N LEU A 340 -8.98 -12.43 -9.38
CA LEU A 340 -8.91 -11.43 -8.31
C LEU A 340 -10.29 -11.10 -7.72
N ALA A 341 -11.34 -11.81 -8.16
CA ALA A 341 -12.69 -11.60 -7.68
C ALA A 341 -12.79 -12.13 -6.25
N LEU A 342 -12.82 -11.20 -5.28
CA LEU A 342 -13.07 -11.55 -3.89
C LEU A 342 -14.38 -12.33 -3.76
N PRO A 343 -14.40 -13.42 -2.97
CA PRO A 343 -15.58 -14.24 -2.79
C PRO A 343 -16.78 -13.37 -2.38
N PRO A 344 -17.99 -13.69 -2.85
CA PRO A 344 -19.17 -12.94 -2.46
C PRO A 344 -19.27 -12.92 -0.93
N ALA A 345 -19.50 -11.74 -0.36
CA ALA A 345 -19.64 -11.57 1.08
C ALA A 345 -20.65 -12.61 1.60
N ALA A 346 -20.20 -13.48 2.50
CA ALA A 346 -21.07 -14.47 3.12
C ALA A 346 -22.31 -13.76 3.66
N ARG A 347 -23.49 -14.19 3.22
CA ARG A 347 -24.73 -13.75 3.83
C ARG A 347 -24.68 -14.25 5.27
N ALA A 348 -24.53 -13.34 6.23
CA ALA A 348 -24.73 -13.66 7.63
C ALA A 348 -26.11 -14.33 7.76
N ALA A 349 -26.13 -15.53 8.34
CA ALA A 349 -27.32 -16.35 8.55
C ALA A 349 -28.33 -15.65 9.47
#